data_AF-A0A660YYN3-F1
#
_entry.id   AF-A0A660YYN3-F1
#
_cell.length_a   1.000
_cell.length_b   1.000
_cell.length_c   1.000
_cell.angle_alpha   90.00
_cell.angle_beta   90.00
_cell.angle_gamma   90.00
#
_symmetry.space_group_name_H-M   'P 1'
#
loop_
_entity.id
_entity.type
_entity.pdbx_description
1 polymer ?
#
loop_
_entity_poly.entity_id
_entity_poly.type
_entity_poly.pdbx_seq_one_letter_code
_entity_poly.pdbx_strand_id
1 'polypeptide(L)'
;MSKLASTLFKYRSYTPIPLLVVMLIFQEATPVSLITGFAVSIVGELIRFWGVSWAGSETRTTSEVGGSNLVISGPFAYVRNPLYIGNILIYLGFGIMSFALFPYLQIAALLFFVFQYHFIIKEEENYLRKTYGSFYVEYVKNVPRLLPRLTPYKNSEIEQPVYKPKNGLRSEKRTLQALILISTIIIILWIINNKII
;
A
#
# COMPACT_ATOMS: atom_id res chain seq x y z
N MET A 1 16.95 -5.56 12.97
CA MET A 1 16.39 -5.96 11.67
C MET A 1 17.43 -6.70 10.86
N SER A 2 17.04 -7.72 10.09
CA SER A 2 17.95 -8.30 9.09
C SER A 2 18.38 -7.25 8.05
N LYS A 3 19.58 -7.40 7.48
CA LYS A 3 20.10 -6.49 6.42
C LYS A 3 19.16 -6.42 5.21
N LEU A 4 18.54 -7.54 4.87
CA LEU A 4 17.55 -7.63 3.79
C LEU A 4 16.28 -6.82 4.12
N ALA A 5 15.67 -7.05 5.28
CA ALA A 5 14.45 -6.37 5.66
C ALA A 5 14.64 -4.85 5.82
N SER A 6 15.78 -4.41 6.37
CA SER A 6 16.14 -2.99 6.45
C SER A 6 16.26 -2.35 5.06
N THR A 7 16.94 -3.02 4.12
CA THR A 7 17.05 -2.56 2.74
C THR A 7 15.67 -2.47 2.07
N LEU A 8 14.86 -3.52 2.18
CA LEU A 8 13.49 -3.55 1.63
C LEU A 8 12.62 -2.45 2.24
N PHE A 9 12.70 -2.23 3.56
CA PHE A 9 11.95 -1.17 4.24
C PHE A 9 12.37 0.21 3.76
N LYS A 10 13.68 0.48 3.65
CA LYS A 10 14.22 1.77 3.23
C LYS A 10 13.81 2.13 1.80
N TYR A 11 13.86 1.16 0.90
CA TYR A 11 13.58 1.35 -0.52
C TYR A 11 12.16 0.95 -0.96
N ARG A 12 11.25 0.62 -0.02
CA ARG A 12 9.91 0.07 -0.31
C ARG A 12 9.06 0.86 -1.31
N SER A 13 9.31 2.16 -1.45
CA SER A 13 8.61 3.05 -2.40
C SER A 13 9.22 3.02 -3.81
N TYR A 14 10.48 2.59 -3.93
CA TYR A 14 11.24 2.55 -5.18
C TYR A 14 11.35 1.14 -5.75
N THR A 15 11.28 0.11 -4.91
CA THR A 15 11.36 -1.29 -5.34
C THR A 15 10.35 -1.69 -6.43
N PRO A 16 9.14 -1.08 -6.55
CA PRO A 16 8.23 -1.44 -7.64
C PRO A 16 8.47 -0.67 -8.94
N ILE A 17 9.38 0.32 -8.99
CA ILE A 17 9.62 1.12 -10.20
C ILE A 17 10.00 0.26 -11.42
N PRO A 18 10.87 -0.77 -11.31
CA PRO A 18 11.15 -1.65 -12.44
C PRO A 18 9.90 -2.33 -13.01
N LEU A 19 8.96 -2.75 -12.15
CA LEU A 19 7.68 -3.33 -12.59
C LEU A 19 6.86 -2.29 -13.36
N LEU A 20 6.80 -1.03 -12.89
CA LEU A 20 6.13 0.05 -13.60
C LEU A 20 6.76 0.31 -14.97
N VAL A 21 8.09 0.30 -15.08
CA VAL A 21 8.78 0.47 -16.36
C VAL A 21 8.40 -0.63 -17.33
N VAL A 22 8.37 -1.89 -16.89
CA VAL A 22 7.92 -3.02 -17.72
C VAL A 22 6.45 -2.83 -18.13
N MET A 23 5.58 -2.38 -17.23
CA MET A 23 4.17 -2.09 -17.55
C MET A 23 4.02 -1.02 -18.63
N LEU A 24 4.87 0.01 -18.64
CA LEU A 24 4.82 1.08 -19.63
C LEU A 24 5.35 0.66 -21.00
N ILE A 25 6.39 -0.18 -21.03
CA ILE A 25 7.00 -0.67 -22.28
C ILE A 25 6.08 -1.66 -23.00
N PHE A 26 5.48 -2.60 -22.27
CA PHE A 26 4.69 -3.70 -22.83
C PHE A 26 3.17 -3.48 -22.72
N GLN A 27 2.72 -2.23 -22.68
CA GLN A 27 1.32 -1.94 -22.44
C GLN A 27 0.43 -2.32 -23.63
N GLU A 28 -0.72 -2.91 -23.33
CA GLU A 28 -1.78 -3.31 -24.26
C GLU A 28 -3.14 -2.81 -23.76
N ALA A 29 -3.16 -1.58 -23.23
CA ALA A 29 -4.32 -1.01 -22.56
C ALA A 29 -5.57 -1.01 -23.45
N THR A 30 -6.73 -1.24 -22.83
CA THR A 30 -8.06 -1.13 -23.44
C THR A 30 -8.91 -0.16 -22.63
N PRO A 31 -9.99 0.42 -23.17
CA PRO A 31 -10.89 1.28 -22.38
C PRO A 31 -11.38 0.61 -21.09
N VAL A 32 -11.69 -0.69 -21.17
CA VAL A 32 -12.12 -1.48 -20.01
C VAL A 32 -10.99 -1.61 -18.99
N SER A 33 -9.78 -1.93 -19.43
CA SER A 33 -8.62 -2.08 -18.54
C SER A 33 -8.25 -0.76 -17.86
N LEU A 34 -8.32 0.36 -18.59
CA LEU A 34 -8.09 1.70 -18.04
C LEU A 34 -9.08 2.06 -16.93
N ILE A 35 -10.39 1.88 -17.18
CA ILE A 35 -11.43 2.22 -16.21
C ILE A 35 -11.35 1.30 -14.98
N THR A 36 -11.26 0.00 -15.21
CA THR A 36 -11.23 -0.99 -14.12
C THR A 36 -9.97 -0.85 -13.26
N GLY A 37 -8.81 -0.71 -13.90
CA GLY A 37 -7.54 -0.54 -13.18
C GLY A 37 -7.46 0.79 -12.43
N PHE A 38 -7.99 1.88 -13.00
CA PHE A 38 -8.07 3.17 -12.30
C PHE A 38 -9.01 3.09 -11.09
N ALA A 39 -10.16 2.44 -11.22
CA ALA A 39 -11.07 2.23 -10.09
C ALA A 39 -10.40 1.43 -8.96
N VAL A 40 -9.67 0.36 -9.29
CA VAL A 40 -8.93 -0.45 -8.31
C VAL A 40 -7.82 0.37 -7.63
N SER A 41 -7.10 1.21 -8.37
CA SER A 41 -6.05 2.05 -7.77
C SER A 41 -6.61 3.12 -6.84
N ILE A 42 -7.76 3.71 -7.17
CA ILE A 42 -8.46 4.65 -6.29
C ILE A 42 -8.91 3.97 -5.00
N VAL A 43 -9.45 2.75 -5.05
CA VAL A 43 -9.81 2.00 -3.83
C VAL A 43 -8.58 1.79 -2.94
N GLY A 44 -7.44 1.43 -3.54
CA GLY A 44 -6.18 1.30 -2.82
C GLY A 44 -5.74 2.60 -2.13
N GLU A 45 -5.82 3.72 -2.84
CA GLU A 45 -5.49 5.05 -2.31
C GLU A 45 -6.44 5.48 -1.19
N LEU A 46 -7.73 5.20 -1.30
CA LEU A 46 -8.70 5.51 -0.24
C LEU A 46 -8.40 4.75 1.06
N ILE A 47 -8.03 3.46 0.96
CA ILE A 47 -7.60 2.67 2.12
C ILE A 47 -6.34 3.26 2.75
N ARG A 48 -5.35 3.65 1.92
CA ARG A 48 -4.13 4.29 2.40
C ARG A 48 -4.42 5.61 3.09
N PHE A 49 -5.20 6.49 2.45
CA PHE A 49 -5.58 7.78 2.99
C PHE A 49 -6.29 7.63 4.33
N TRP A 50 -7.22 6.67 4.45
CA TRP A 50 -7.89 6.38 5.72
C TRP A 50 -6.89 5.97 6.81
N GLY A 51 -5.95 5.08 6.49
CA GLY A 51 -4.92 4.63 7.43
C GLY A 51 -3.97 5.73 7.86
N VAL A 52 -3.42 6.49 6.91
CA VAL A 52 -2.47 7.57 7.18
C VAL A 52 -3.12 8.73 7.92
N SER A 53 -4.43 8.94 7.76
CA SER A 53 -5.16 9.94 8.55
C SER A 53 -5.27 9.58 10.04
N TRP A 54 -5.07 8.31 10.41
CA TRP A 54 -4.94 7.86 11.81
C TRP A 54 -3.47 7.74 12.25
N ALA A 55 -2.64 7.09 11.43
CA ALA A 55 -1.24 6.79 11.77
C ALA A 55 -0.28 7.97 11.59
N GLY A 56 -0.68 9.02 10.87
CA GLY A 56 0.13 10.21 10.66
C GLY A 56 1.30 10.02 9.68
N SER A 57 2.15 11.05 9.62
CA SER A 57 3.27 11.13 8.67
C SER A 57 4.40 10.15 8.97
N GLU A 58 4.46 9.57 10.17
CA GLU A 58 5.47 8.57 10.57
C GLU A 58 5.44 7.33 9.66
N THR A 59 4.28 7.05 9.03
CA THR A 59 4.13 6.00 8.01
C THR A 59 5.05 6.18 6.80
N ARG A 60 5.56 7.41 6.58
CA ARG A 60 6.50 7.77 5.50
C ARG A 60 7.96 7.71 5.94
N THR A 61 8.26 7.47 7.22
CA THR A 61 9.63 7.33 7.72
C THR A 61 10.25 6.03 7.20
N THR A 62 11.48 6.11 6.68
CA THR A 62 12.20 4.99 6.06
C THR A 62 13.52 4.66 6.74
N SER A 63 13.96 5.49 7.69
CA SER A 63 15.20 5.28 8.45
C SER A 63 15.09 4.12 9.41
N GLU A 64 13.99 4.06 10.16
CA GLU A 64 13.75 3.03 11.17
C GLU A 64 12.26 2.67 11.22
N VAL A 65 11.97 1.45 11.65
CA VAL A 65 10.60 1.03 11.98
C VAL A 65 10.19 1.73 13.27
N GLY A 66 9.05 2.40 13.25
CA GLY A 66 8.60 3.18 14.40
C GLY A 66 7.21 3.76 14.24
N GLY A 67 6.69 4.26 15.36
CA GLY A 67 5.45 5.03 15.42
C GLY A 67 5.14 5.42 16.86
N SER A 68 4.61 6.62 17.04
CA SER A 68 4.36 7.19 18.37
C SER A 68 3.22 6.49 19.13
N ASN A 69 2.33 5.78 18.42
CA ASN A 69 1.16 5.12 19.02
C ASN A 69 0.92 3.74 18.42
N LEU A 70 0.34 2.83 19.21
CA LEU A 70 -0.26 1.59 18.70
C LEU A 70 -1.65 1.90 18.12
N VAL A 71 -1.68 2.15 16.81
CA VAL A 71 -2.91 2.49 16.11
C VAL A 71 -3.74 1.23 15.85
N ILE A 72 -4.90 1.15 16.50
CA ILE A 72 -5.91 0.10 16.29
C ILE A 72 -7.23 0.67 15.76
N SER A 73 -7.25 1.94 15.36
CA SER A 73 -8.41 2.66 14.84
C SER A 73 -8.42 2.75 13.31
N GLY A 74 -9.57 3.13 12.75
CA GLY A 74 -9.74 3.23 11.31
C GLY A 74 -9.54 1.88 10.63
N PRO A 75 -8.75 1.79 9.54
CA PRO A 75 -8.58 0.52 8.84
C PRO A 75 -7.72 -0.48 9.64
N PHE A 76 -6.91 0.00 10.60
CA PHE A 76 -6.14 -0.86 11.49
C PHE A 76 -7.04 -1.70 12.41
N ALA A 77 -8.27 -1.25 12.70
CA ALA A 77 -9.24 -2.03 13.45
C ALA A 77 -9.69 -3.30 12.71
N TYR A 78 -9.53 -3.34 11.38
CA TYR A 78 -9.99 -4.42 10.52
C TYR A 78 -8.87 -5.34 10.05
N VAL A 79 -7.69 -4.78 9.81
CA VAL A 79 -6.51 -5.49 9.33
C VAL A 79 -5.25 -4.79 9.80
N ARG A 80 -4.21 -5.53 10.19
CA ARG A 80 -3.01 -4.91 10.79
C ARG A 80 -2.17 -4.08 9.82
N ASN A 81 -2.22 -4.42 8.52
CA ASN A 81 -1.35 -3.80 7.51
C ASN A 81 -2.14 -3.18 6.33
N PRO A 82 -3.08 -2.25 6.58
CA PRO A 82 -3.95 -1.71 5.56
C PRO A 82 -3.20 -0.88 4.51
N LEU A 83 -2.11 -0.22 4.90
CA LEU A 83 -1.30 0.57 3.98
C LEU A 83 -0.61 -0.27 2.90
N TYR A 84 -0.23 -1.51 3.23
CA TYR A 84 0.35 -2.44 2.26
C TYR A 84 -0.72 -3.02 1.35
N ILE A 85 -1.92 -3.29 1.85
CA ILE A 85 -3.07 -3.66 1.01
C ILE A 85 -3.38 -2.54 0.02
N GLY A 86 -3.44 -1.29 0.49
CA GLY A 86 -3.66 -0.14 -0.38
C GLY A 86 -2.56 0.02 -1.44
N ASN A 87 -1.28 -0.19 -1.09
CA ASN A 87 -0.20 -0.23 -2.08
C ASN A 87 -0.39 -1.33 -3.12
N ILE A 88 -0.66 -2.56 -2.69
CA ILE A 88 -0.89 -3.69 -3.61
C ILE A 88 -2.03 -3.36 -4.58
N LEU A 89 -3.13 -2.79 -4.08
CA LEU A 89 -4.27 -2.39 -4.91
C LEU A 89 -3.90 -1.28 -5.90
N ILE A 90 -3.12 -0.27 -5.50
CA ILE A 90 -2.63 0.76 -6.44
C ILE A 90 -1.81 0.14 -7.57
N TYR A 91 -0.84 -0.73 -7.23
CA TYR A 91 0.00 -1.38 -8.24
C TYR A 91 -0.75 -2.38 -9.10
N LEU A 92 -1.68 -3.13 -8.52
CA LEU A 92 -2.57 -4.01 -9.26
C LEU A 92 -3.45 -3.20 -10.22
N GLY A 93 -3.94 -2.05 -9.77
CA GLY A 93 -4.67 -1.09 -10.60
C GLY A 93 -3.84 -0.64 -11.80
N PHE A 94 -2.58 -0.23 -11.61
CA PHE A 94 -1.70 0.11 -12.75
C PHE A 94 -1.43 -1.09 -13.67
N GLY A 95 -1.25 -2.29 -13.12
CA GLY A 95 -1.08 -3.50 -13.91
C GLY A 95 -2.32 -3.86 -14.73
N ILE A 96 -3.52 -3.60 -14.22
CA ILE A 96 -4.77 -3.75 -14.97
C ILE A 96 -4.87 -2.64 -16.02
N MET A 97 -4.60 -1.38 -15.67
CA MET A 97 -4.65 -0.25 -16.61
C MET A 97 -3.75 -0.49 -17.82
N SER A 98 -2.48 -0.83 -17.60
CA SER A 98 -1.52 -1.07 -18.68
C SER A 98 -1.86 -2.32 -19.49
N PHE A 99 -2.56 -3.28 -18.87
CA PHE A 99 -2.83 -4.62 -19.41
C PHE A 99 -1.57 -5.34 -19.93
N ALA A 100 -0.40 -4.91 -19.46
CA ALA A 100 0.88 -5.37 -19.97
C ALA A 100 1.15 -6.82 -19.55
N LEU A 101 1.47 -7.67 -20.53
CA LEU A 101 1.83 -9.08 -20.34
C LEU A 101 0.84 -9.85 -19.44
N PHE A 102 -0.45 -9.52 -19.54
CA PHE A 102 -1.47 -10.08 -18.68
C PHE A 102 -1.66 -11.59 -18.93
N PRO A 103 -1.76 -12.45 -17.89
CA PRO A 103 -1.77 -12.15 -16.44
C PRO A 103 -0.40 -12.28 -15.75
N TYR A 104 0.67 -12.60 -16.50
CA TYR A 104 1.96 -13.02 -15.93
C TYR A 104 2.65 -11.92 -15.12
N LEU A 105 2.63 -10.68 -15.60
CA LEU A 105 3.24 -9.55 -14.89
C LEU A 105 2.53 -9.25 -13.58
N GLN A 106 1.21 -9.40 -13.52
CA GLN A 106 0.40 -9.15 -12.32
C GLN A 106 0.66 -10.25 -11.28
N ILE A 107 0.78 -11.50 -11.71
CA ILE A 107 1.19 -12.61 -10.82
C ILE A 107 2.59 -12.37 -10.26
N ALA A 108 3.56 -12.03 -11.13
CA ALA A 108 4.93 -11.75 -10.71
C ALA A 108 4.99 -10.57 -9.73
N ALA A 109 4.26 -9.49 -10.01
CA ALA A 109 4.15 -8.33 -9.13
C ALA A 109 3.54 -8.70 -7.77
N LEU A 110 2.46 -9.49 -7.75
CA LEU A 110 1.82 -9.92 -6.51
C LEU A 110 2.77 -10.77 -5.66
N LEU A 111 3.46 -11.74 -6.26
CA LEU A 111 4.45 -12.57 -5.56
C LEU A 111 5.59 -11.71 -4.99
N PHE A 112 6.05 -10.72 -5.77
CA PHE A 112 7.06 -9.77 -5.33
C PHE A 112 6.59 -8.97 -4.09
N PHE A 113 5.36 -8.44 -4.10
CA PHE A 113 4.81 -7.71 -2.95
C PHE A 113 4.62 -8.60 -1.73
N VAL A 114 4.13 -9.83 -1.91
CA VAL A 114 4.00 -10.80 -0.81
C VAL A 114 5.38 -11.07 -0.18
N PHE A 115 6.40 -11.30 -1.00
CA PHE A 115 7.77 -11.49 -0.55
C PHE A 115 8.29 -10.25 0.21
N GLN A 116 8.23 -9.07 -0.42
CA GLN A 116 8.72 -7.83 0.18
C GLN A 116 8.04 -7.52 1.51
N TYR A 117 6.71 -7.56 1.55
CA TYR A 117 5.95 -7.21 2.74
C TYR A 117 6.04 -8.28 3.82
N HIS A 118 6.28 -9.55 3.50
CA HIS A 118 6.56 -10.57 4.52
C HIS A 118 7.74 -10.16 5.42
N PHE A 119 8.86 -9.74 4.82
CA PHE A 119 10.05 -9.34 5.59
C PHE A 119 9.85 -8.03 6.34
N ILE A 120 9.23 -7.05 5.70
CA ILE A 120 8.96 -5.75 6.34
C ILE A 120 8.02 -5.92 7.53
N ILE A 121 6.87 -6.58 7.33
CA ILE A 121 5.87 -6.78 8.39
C ILE A 121 6.49 -7.52 9.56
N LYS A 122 7.31 -8.57 9.33
CA LYS A 122 7.93 -9.32 10.42
C LYS A 122 8.78 -8.43 11.35
N GLU A 123 9.51 -7.48 10.79
CA GLU A 123 10.29 -6.52 11.60
C GLU A 123 9.39 -5.50 12.30
N GLU A 124 8.33 -5.03 11.64
CA GLU A 124 7.31 -4.15 12.26
C GLU A 124 6.61 -4.83 13.42
N GLU A 125 6.18 -6.09 13.26
CA GLU A 125 5.56 -6.86 14.34
C GLU A 125 6.53 -7.10 15.50
N ASN A 126 7.83 -7.29 15.23
CA ASN A 126 8.85 -7.41 16.27
C ASN A 126 9.04 -6.11 17.05
N TYR A 127 9.11 -4.98 16.35
CA TYR A 127 9.18 -3.66 16.97
C TYR A 127 7.94 -3.41 17.84
N LEU A 128 6.74 -3.55 17.26
CA LEU A 128 5.48 -3.31 17.97
C LEU A 128 5.32 -4.22 19.20
N ARG A 129 5.75 -5.47 19.11
CA ARG A 129 5.75 -6.40 20.26
C ARG A 129 6.69 -5.94 21.38
N LYS A 130 7.88 -5.42 21.04
CA LYS A 130 8.83 -4.90 22.02
C LYS A 130 8.34 -3.60 22.66
N THR A 131 7.71 -2.72 21.87
CA THR A 131 7.26 -1.40 22.33
C THR A 131 5.97 -1.46 23.14
N TYR A 132 4.99 -2.27 22.70
CA TYR A 132 3.63 -2.25 23.26
C TYR A 132 3.24 -3.55 24.00
N GLY A 133 4.14 -4.53 24.08
CA GLY A 133 4.00 -5.71 24.93
C GLY A 133 2.66 -6.45 24.75
N SER A 134 1.94 -6.66 25.86
CA SER A 134 0.68 -7.39 25.92
C SER A 134 -0.42 -6.80 25.04
N PHE A 135 -0.52 -5.46 24.94
CA PHE A 135 -1.50 -4.79 24.09
C PHE A 135 -1.35 -5.20 22.62
N TYR A 136 -0.11 -5.28 22.13
CA TYR A 136 0.12 -5.73 20.77
C TYR A 136 -0.15 -7.23 20.59
N VAL A 137 0.18 -8.05 21.60
CA VAL A 137 -0.14 -9.49 21.58
C VAL A 137 -1.64 -9.72 21.47
N GLU A 138 -2.44 -8.98 22.23
CA GLU A 138 -3.90 -9.06 22.18
C GLU A 138 -4.45 -8.58 20.83
N TYR A 139 -3.94 -7.46 20.32
CA TYR A 139 -4.30 -6.97 19.00
C TYR A 139 -4.01 -8.00 17.89
N VAL A 140 -2.85 -8.67 17.95
CA VAL A 140 -2.47 -9.73 16.99
C VAL A 140 -3.40 -10.95 17.03
N LYS A 141 -3.96 -11.29 18.19
CA LYS A 141 -4.93 -12.40 18.33
C LYS A 141 -6.27 -12.07 17.67
N ASN A 142 -6.66 -10.80 17.66
CA ASN A 142 -7.99 -10.37 17.25
C ASN A 142 -8.06 -9.82 15.82
N VAL A 143 -6.97 -9.22 15.34
CA VAL A 143 -6.92 -8.55 14.04
C VAL A 143 -5.93 -9.25 13.13
N PRO A 144 -6.37 -9.84 12.00
CA PRO A 144 -5.52 -10.56 11.05
C PRO A 144 -4.51 -9.66 10.33
N ARG A 145 -3.44 -10.28 9.81
CA ARG A 145 -2.33 -9.56 9.15
C ARG A 145 -2.73 -8.88 7.84
N LEU A 146 -3.47 -9.59 6.98
CA LEU A 146 -3.77 -9.18 5.59
C LEU A 146 -5.23 -9.35 5.15
N LEU A 147 -5.99 -10.27 5.73
CA LEU A 147 -7.40 -10.48 5.37
C LEU A 147 -8.29 -9.67 6.30
N PRO A 148 -8.99 -8.62 5.86
CA PRO A 148 -9.79 -7.80 6.76
C PRO A 148 -10.89 -8.61 7.45
N ARG A 149 -11.08 -8.37 8.75
CA ARG A 149 -12.28 -8.84 9.47
C ARG A 149 -13.48 -7.97 9.11
N LEU A 150 -14.70 -8.42 9.40
CA LEU A 150 -15.93 -7.68 9.09
C LEU A 150 -16.29 -6.60 10.12
N THR A 151 -15.86 -6.78 11.38
CA THR A 151 -16.21 -5.88 12.49
C THR A 151 -14.96 -5.27 13.14
N PRO A 152 -14.96 -3.96 13.46
CA PRO A 152 -13.77 -3.30 13.97
C PRO A 152 -13.38 -3.86 15.35
N TYR A 153 -12.09 -4.13 15.53
CA TYR A 153 -11.53 -4.37 16.86
C TYR A 153 -11.54 -3.08 17.68
N LYS A 154 -11.76 -3.22 19.00
CA LYS A 154 -11.77 -2.12 19.94
C LYS A 154 -11.11 -2.57 21.24
N ASN A 155 -10.28 -1.71 21.81
CA ASN A 155 -9.75 -1.86 23.15
C ASN A 155 -9.65 -0.45 23.76
N SER A 156 -10.39 -0.21 24.84
CA SER A 156 -10.49 1.10 25.50
C SER A 156 -9.26 1.47 26.33
N GLU A 157 -8.39 0.50 26.64
CA GLU A 157 -7.16 0.71 27.40
C GLU A 157 -6.04 1.30 26.52
N ILE A 158 -6.18 1.24 25.20
CA ILE A 158 -5.18 1.76 24.25
C ILE A 158 -5.61 3.14 23.76
N GLU A 159 -4.92 4.19 24.22
CA GLU A 159 -5.14 5.55 23.72
C GLU A 159 -4.91 5.63 22.21
N GLN A 160 -5.84 6.27 21.49
CA GLN A 160 -5.81 6.37 20.04
C GLN A 160 -5.45 7.78 19.59
N PRO A 161 -4.60 7.94 18.57
CA PRO A 161 -4.29 9.26 18.04
C PRO A 161 -5.54 9.92 17.45
N VAL A 162 -5.62 11.25 17.50
CA VAL A 162 -6.71 12.00 16.88
C VAL A 162 -6.69 11.83 15.36
N TYR A 163 -7.85 11.54 14.76
CA TYR A 163 -8.03 11.48 13.31
C TYR A 163 -7.74 12.84 12.66
N LYS A 164 -6.73 12.91 11.79
CA LYS A 164 -6.24 14.15 11.15
C LYS A 164 -6.21 14.04 9.63
N PRO A 165 -7.36 14.14 8.94
CA PRO A 165 -7.46 13.94 7.49
C PRO A 165 -6.66 14.97 6.67
N LYS A 166 -6.58 16.23 7.13
CA LYS A 166 -5.76 17.27 6.48
C LYS A 166 -4.26 16.90 6.48
N ASN A 167 -3.78 16.29 7.56
CA ASN A 167 -2.40 15.83 7.64
C ASN A 167 -2.20 14.56 6.82
N GLY A 168 -3.19 13.64 6.86
CA GLY A 168 -3.23 12.47 6.00
C GLY A 168 -3.07 12.82 4.52
N LEU A 169 -3.82 13.83 4.04
CA LEU A 169 -3.74 14.29 2.65
C LEU A 169 -2.36 14.84 2.29
N ARG A 170 -1.75 15.61 3.20
CA ARG A 170 -0.38 16.11 3.02
C ARG A 170 0.63 14.98 2.93
N SER A 171 0.48 13.94 3.75
CA SER A 171 1.33 12.74 3.73
C SER A 171 1.11 11.89 2.47
N GLU A 172 -0.11 11.85 1.93
CA GLU A 172 -0.42 11.10 0.70
C GLU A 172 -0.08 11.86 -0.59
N LYS A 173 0.32 13.14 -0.54
CA LYS A 173 0.66 13.94 -1.73
C LYS A 173 1.57 13.22 -2.73
N ARG A 174 2.59 12.49 -2.26
CA ARG A 174 3.50 11.74 -3.14
C ARG A 174 2.82 10.56 -3.83
N THR A 175 1.93 9.85 -3.14
CA THR A 175 1.19 8.73 -3.74
C THR A 175 0.15 9.24 -4.74
N LEU A 176 -0.57 10.32 -4.41
CA LEU A 176 -1.50 10.98 -5.34
C LEU A 176 -0.79 11.48 -6.60
N GLN A 177 0.38 12.10 -6.46
CA GLN A 177 1.21 12.52 -7.60
C GLN A 177 1.60 11.32 -8.47
N ALA A 178 2.04 10.22 -7.87
CA ALA A 178 2.38 9.00 -8.60
C ALA A 178 1.15 8.40 -9.31
N LEU A 179 0.00 8.36 -8.65
CA LEU A 179 -1.26 7.87 -9.20
C LEU A 179 -1.67 8.67 -10.44
N ILE A 180 -1.69 9.99 -10.33
CA ILE A 180 -2.05 10.87 -11.45
C ILE A 180 -1.02 10.73 -12.58
N LEU A 181 0.28 10.78 -12.26
CA LEU A 181 1.34 10.72 -13.26
C LEU A 181 1.32 9.41 -14.04
N ILE A 182 1.34 8.26 -13.35
CA ILE A 182 1.38 6.95 -14.01
C ILE A 182 0.11 6.70 -14.81
N SER A 183 -1.06 7.03 -14.25
CA SER A 183 -2.34 6.89 -14.97
C SER A 183 -2.36 7.74 -16.24
N THR A 184 -1.86 8.97 -16.16
CA THR A 184 -1.78 9.88 -17.33
C THR A 184 -0.83 9.34 -18.39
N ILE A 185 0.34 8.82 -18.01
CA ILE A 185 1.29 8.23 -18.95
C ILE A 185 0.66 7.03 -19.68
N ILE A 186 0.01 6.11 -18.95
CA ILE A 186 -0.67 4.95 -19.56
C ILE A 186 -1.75 5.44 -20.55
N ILE A 187 -2.58 6.42 -20.17
CA ILE A 187 -3.62 6.96 -21.05
C ILE A 187 -3.02 7.61 -22.31
N ILE A 188 -1.95 8.41 -22.17
CA ILE A 188 -1.29 9.06 -23.31
C ILE A 188 -0.74 8.01 -24.29
N LEU A 189 -0.05 6.99 -23.77
CA LEU A 189 0.52 5.95 -24.60
C LEU A 189 -0.57 5.10 -25.26
N TRP A 190 -1.68 4.82 -24.58
CA TRP A 190 -2.87 4.21 -25.18
C TRP A 190 -3.42 5.05 -26.34
N ILE A 191 -3.56 6.37 -26.17
CA ILE A 191 -4.01 7.28 -27.23
C ILE A 191 -3.05 7.25 -28.43
N ILE A 192 -1.74 7.27 -28.19
CA ILE A 192 -0.73 7.24 -29.24
C ILE A 192 -0.81 5.92 -30.02
N ASN A 193 -0.85 4.78 -29.33
CA ASN A 193 -0.89 3.46 -29.96
C ASN A 193 -2.17 3.25 -30.79
N ASN A 194 -3.31 3.82 -30.38
CA ASN A 194 -4.57 3.73 -31.13
C ASN A 194 -4.72 4.76 -32.26
N LYS A 195 -3.87 5.80 -32.34
CA LYS A 195 -3.86 6.74 -33.47
C LYS A 195 -2.95 6.31 -34.62
N ILE A 196 -2.07 5.34 -34.36
CA ILE A 196 -1.09 4.82 -35.32
C ILE A 196 -1.67 3.61 -36.10
N ILE A 197 -2.85 3.13 -35.73
CA ILE A 197 -3.63 2.07 -36.37
C ILE A 197 -4.81 2.70 -37.11
#